data_AF-A0A7V9ZES8-F1
#
_entry.id   AF-A0A7V9ZES8-F1
#
_cell.length_a   1.000
_cell.length_b   1.000
_cell.length_c   1.000
_cell.angle_alpha   90.00
_cell.angle_beta   90.00
_cell.angle_gamma   90.00
#
_symmetry.space_group_name_H-M   'P 1'
#
loop_
_entity.id
_entity.type
_entity.pdbx_description
1 polymer ?
#
loop_
_entity_poly.entity_id
_entity_poly.type
_entity_poly.pdbx_seq_one_letter_code
_entity_poly.pdbx_strand_id
1 'polypeptide(L)'
;MILREQQFHVRRIVMMAATIGLALLASCNPYGCQAEHRFAEYKGRLGIQIPLTEELSASDSGRIYFSLDEYRGAGGQNQVPVSVNVWGFASTVSEVHVHQRSGAGSGRLLFGTSSGYLVRDSVWNGYPQIYSGPGSWSDLWDTLNDDNAYLELHPAAGGSPVQARLTLARSRGFQPSCT
;
A
#
# COMPACT_ATOMS: atom_id res chain seq x y z
N MET A 1 42.34 -56.00 19.72
CA MET A 1 42.17 -55.30 18.42
C MET A 1 40.69 -55.02 18.05
N ILE A 2 39.71 -55.38 18.90
CA ILE A 2 38.27 -55.29 18.56
C ILE A 2 37.61 -53.98 19.07
N LEU A 3 38.22 -53.30 20.05
CA LEU A 3 37.67 -52.08 20.67
C LEU A 3 37.78 -50.80 19.82
N ARG A 4 38.65 -50.76 18.80
CA ARG A 4 38.82 -49.57 17.94
C ARG A 4 37.79 -49.47 16.82
N GLU A 5 37.24 -50.59 16.34
CA GLU A 5 36.23 -50.59 15.27
C GLU A 5 34.85 -50.15 15.77
N GLN A 6 34.48 -50.52 17.00
CA GLN A 6 33.19 -50.09 17.56
C GLN A 6 33.11 -48.58 17.81
N GLN A 7 34.22 -47.93 18.20
CA GLN A 7 34.23 -46.46 18.38
C GLN A 7 34.14 -45.68 17.06
N PHE A 8 34.54 -46.27 15.94
CA PHE A 8 34.46 -45.64 14.62
C PHE A 8 33.03 -45.66 14.06
N HIS A 9 32.27 -46.73 14.33
CA HIS A 9 30.88 -46.83 13.91
C HIS A 9 29.94 -45.92 14.71
N VAL A 10 30.13 -45.79 16.03
CA VAL A 10 29.32 -44.89 16.86
C VAL A 10 29.52 -43.42 16.47
N ARG A 11 30.76 -43.00 16.17
CA ARG A 11 31.03 -41.63 15.68
C ARG A 11 30.39 -41.34 14.33
N ARG A 12 30.34 -42.30 13.40
CA ARG A 12 29.69 -42.15 12.09
C ARG A 12 28.17 -42.06 12.18
N ILE A 13 27.55 -42.85 13.07
CA ILE A 13 26.09 -42.81 13.28
C ILE A 13 25.67 -41.48 13.92
N VAL A 14 26.45 -40.96 14.89
CA VAL A 14 26.16 -39.65 15.51
C VAL A 14 26.37 -38.49 14.53
N MET A 15 27.40 -38.54 13.67
CA MET A 15 27.61 -37.52 12.63
C MET A 15 26.54 -37.56 11.53
N MET A 16 26.07 -38.75 11.11
CA MET A 16 24.96 -38.88 10.16
C MET A 16 23.62 -38.43 10.77
N ALA A 17 23.37 -38.70 12.05
CA ALA A 17 22.19 -38.20 12.74
C ALA A 17 22.21 -36.66 12.86
N ALA A 18 23.39 -36.05 13.06
CA ALA A 18 23.53 -34.59 13.10
C ALA A 18 23.31 -33.92 11.73
N THR A 19 23.79 -34.52 10.63
CA THR A 19 23.56 -33.98 9.28
C THR A 19 22.15 -34.23 8.76
N ILE A 20 21.51 -35.34 9.12
CA ILE A 20 20.10 -35.61 8.79
C ILE A 20 19.18 -34.73 9.67
N GLY A 21 19.52 -34.50 10.93
CA GLY A 21 18.78 -33.60 11.83
C GLY A 21 18.83 -32.12 11.41
N LEU A 22 19.98 -31.64 10.91
CA LEU A 22 20.07 -30.28 10.35
C LEU A 22 19.36 -30.16 8.98
N ALA A 23 19.38 -31.20 8.15
CA ALA A 23 18.68 -31.19 6.86
C ALA A 23 17.15 -31.21 7.03
N LEU A 24 16.63 -31.88 8.06
CA LEU A 24 15.20 -31.93 8.36
C LEU A 24 14.66 -30.67 9.06
N LEU A 25 15.51 -29.89 9.73
CA LEU A 25 15.14 -28.57 10.27
C LEU A 25 15.25 -27.45 9.23
N ALA A 26 16.06 -27.62 8.19
CA ALA A 26 16.11 -26.72 7.04
C ALA A 26 15.01 -26.99 6.00
N SER A 27 14.37 -28.17 6.03
CA SER A 27 13.31 -28.55 5.09
C SER A 27 11.88 -28.36 5.62
N CYS A 28 11.71 -27.78 6.81
CA CYS A 28 10.40 -27.57 7.44
C CYS A 28 10.24 -26.14 8.00
N ASN A 29 10.21 -25.13 7.13
CA ASN A 29 9.25 -24.04 7.35
C ASN A 29 8.67 -23.53 6.02
N PRO A 30 7.64 -24.20 5.47
CA PRO A 30 6.89 -23.69 4.32
C PRO A 30 6.06 -22.43 4.66
N TYR A 31 6.13 -21.91 5.90
CA TYR A 31 5.44 -20.72 6.42
C TYR A 31 6.41 -19.63 6.89
N GLY A 32 7.51 -19.42 6.17
CA GLY A 32 8.46 -18.33 6.46
C GLY A 32 7.90 -16.92 6.30
N CYS A 33 6.73 -16.77 5.66
CA CYS A 33 6.02 -15.49 5.60
C CYS A 33 5.24 -15.24 6.88
N GLN A 34 5.90 -14.60 7.84
CA GLN A 34 5.24 -14.00 9.00
C GLN A 34 4.52 -12.70 8.65
N ALA A 35 4.65 -12.23 7.41
CA ALA A 35 4.05 -11.00 6.94
C ALA A 35 2.89 -11.27 5.96
N GLU A 36 1.76 -10.61 6.22
CA GLU A 36 0.60 -10.56 5.36
C GLU A 36 0.51 -9.18 4.72
N HIS A 37 0.04 -9.13 3.48
CA HIS A 37 -0.14 -7.90 2.72
C HIS A 37 -1.56 -7.83 2.18
N ARG A 38 -2.19 -6.66 2.33
CA ARG A 38 -3.43 -6.31 1.61
C ARG A 38 -3.24 -5.04 0.82
N PHE A 39 -4.10 -4.87 -0.17
CA PHE A 39 -4.01 -3.76 -1.12
C PHE A 39 -5.40 -3.25 -1.48
N ALA A 40 -5.53 -1.94 -1.65
CA ALA A 40 -6.70 -1.32 -2.26
C ALA A 40 -6.25 -0.17 -3.16
N GLU A 41 -6.82 -0.10 -4.35
CA GLU A 41 -6.64 1.01 -5.28
C GLU A 41 -7.99 1.63 -5.58
N TYR A 42 -7.98 2.95 -5.59
CA TYR A 42 -9.13 3.80 -5.85
C TYR A 42 -8.82 4.67 -7.05
N LYS A 43 -9.82 4.82 -7.92
CA LYS A 43 -9.77 5.68 -9.09
C LYS A 43 -10.67 6.88 -8.89
N GLY A 44 -10.32 8.00 -9.52
CA GLY A 44 -11.13 9.21 -9.53
C GLY A 44 -10.83 10.05 -10.75
N ARG A 45 -11.67 11.05 -11.02
CA ARG A 45 -11.40 12.05 -12.05
C ARG A 45 -11.71 13.44 -11.50
N LEU A 46 -10.74 14.34 -11.57
CA LEU A 46 -10.87 15.73 -11.14
C LEU A 46 -12.10 16.37 -11.79
N GLY A 47 -12.88 17.09 -10.98
CA GLY A 47 -14.15 17.69 -11.37
C GLY A 47 -15.36 16.74 -11.34
N ILE A 48 -15.15 15.44 -11.12
CA ILE A 48 -16.24 14.46 -11.02
C ILE A 48 -16.46 14.06 -9.56
N GLN A 49 -17.65 14.38 -9.04
CA GLN A 49 -18.05 14.13 -7.65
C GLN A 49 -19.01 12.92 -7.48
N ILE A 50 -19.31 12.24 -8.58
CA ILE A 50 -20.13 11.03 -8.60
C ILE A 50 -19.24 9.78 -8.73
N PRO A 51 -19.69 8.60 -8.30
CA PRO A 51 -18.91 7.38 -8.42
C PRO A 51 -18.60 7.08 -9.89
N LEU A 52 -17.38 6.65 -10.17
CA LEU A 52 -17.01 6.22 -11.52
C LEU A 52 -17.42 4.76 -11.73
N THR A 53 -18.22 4.52 -12.76
CA THR A 53 -18.62 3.16 -13.18
C THR A 53 -17.71 2.59 -14.27
N GLU A 54 -16.98 3.45 -14.98
CA GLU A 54 -16.11 3.09 -16.10
C GLU A 54 -14.63 3.10 -15.73
N GLU A 55 -13.82 2.40 -16.52
CA GLU A 55 -12.36 2.43 -16.41
C GLU A 55 -11.80 3.71 -17.04
N LEU A 56 -10.79 4.29 -16.40
CA LEU A 56 -10.11 5.49 -16.89
C LEU A 56 -8.92 5.09 -17.76
N SER A 57 -8.97 5.51 -19.03
CA SER A 57 -7.91 5.30 -20.01
C SER A 57 -6.67 6.15 -19.73
N ALA A 58 -5.58 5.88 -20.46
CA ALA A 58 -4.36 6.68 -20.44
C ALA A 58 -4.55 8.13 -20.91
N SER A 59 -5.54 8.36 -21.76
CA SER A 59 -5.86 9.66 -22.35
C SER A 59 -6.80 10.52 -21.50
N ASP A 60 -7.42 9.95 -20.46
CA ASP A 60 -8.37 10.69 -19.63
C ASP A 60 -7.64 11.70 -18.74
N SER A 61 -7.78 12.99 -19.09
CA SER A 61 -7.23 14.09 -18.30
C SER A 61 -7.91 14.18 -16.94
N GLY A 62 -7.10 14.48 -15.91
CA GLY A 62 -7.54 14.61 -14.52
C GLY A 62 -7.80 13.28 -13.82
N ARG A 63 -7.45 12.13 -14.44
CA ARG A 63 -7.55 10.83 -13.76
C ARG A 63 -6.64 10.78 -12.54
N ILE A 64 -7.09 10.06 -11.53
CA ILE A 64 -6.45 9.88 -10.24
C ILE A 64 -6.39 8.39 -9.95
N TYR A 65 -5.25 7.95 -9.43
CA TYR A 65 -5.12 6.64 -8.78
C TYR A 65 -4.53 6.85 -7.39
N PHE A 66 -5.24 6.36 -6.39
CA PHE A 66 -4.86 6.41 -4.98
C PHE A 66 -4.74 4.96 -4.49
N SER A 67 -3.57 4.56 -4.01
CA SER A 67 -3.33 3.20 -3.55
C SER A 67 -2.96 3.16 -2.07
N LEU A 68 -3.49 2.15 -1.41
CA LEU A 68 -3.15 1.74 -0.05
C LEU A 68 -2.56 0.34 -0.09
N ASP A 69 -1.37 0.22 0.44
CA ASP A 69 -0.76 -1.06 0.76
C ASP A 69 -0.75 -1.19 2.28
N GLU A 70 -1.06 -2.34 2.85
CA GLU A 70 -0.89 -2.58 4.28
C GLU A 70 -0.19 -3.90 4.50
N TYR A 71 0.92 -3.85 5.24
CA TYR A 71 1.70 -5.01 5.66
C TYR A 71 1.50 -5.24 7.17
N ARG A 72 1.19 -6.47 7.58
CA ARG A 72 1.11 -6.91 8.98
C ARG A 72 2.08 -8.06 9.20
N GLY A 73 2.77 -8.15 10.33
CA GLY A 73 3.62 -9.31 10.61
C GLY A 73 4.46 -9.20 11.88
N ALA A 74 5.27 -10.24 12.14
CA ALA A 74 5.97 -10.47 13.42
C ALA A 74 6.89 -9.33 13.92
N GLY A 75 7.23 -8.35 13.07
CA GLY A 75 8.03 -7.18 13.44
C GLY A 75 7.25 -5.99 14.03
N GLY A 76 5.92 -6.09 14.18
CA GLY A 76 5.11 -5.12 14.92
C GLY A 76 4.93 -3.74 14.27
N GLN A 77 5.42 -3.52 13.05
CA GLN A 77 5.16 -2.28 12.32
C GLN A 77 4.16 -2.53 11.19
N ASN A 78 2.90 -2.15 11.43
CA ASN A 78 1.94 -2.01 10.35
C ASN A 78 2.37 -0.82 9.51
N GLN A 79 2.91 -1.10 8.33
CA GLN A 79 3.27 -0.06 7.38
C GLN A 79 2.11 0.07 6.40
N VAL A 80 1.60 1.30 6.27
CA VAL A 80 0.61 1.63 5.25
C VAL A 80 1.21 2.60 4.25
N PRO A 81 1.94 2.12 3.20
CA PRO A 81 2.33 2.96 2.10
C PRO A 81 1.09 3.52 1.39
N VAL A 82 1.08 4.83 1.21
CA VAL A 82 0.08 5.56 0.44
C VAL A 82 0.76 6.14 -0.79
N SER A 83 0.21 5.86 -1.97
CA SER A 83 0.69 6.46 -3.23
C SER A 83 -0.45 7.13 -3.96
N VAL A 84 -0.18 8.29 -4.56
CA VAL A 84 -1.19 9.05 -5.31
C VAL A 84 -0.59 9.49 -6.62
N ASN A 85 -1.32 9.26 -7.70
CA ASN A 85 -0.94 9.74 -9.03
C ASN A 85 -2.08 10.55 -9.61
N VAL A 86 -1.77 11.70 -10.20
CA VAL A 86 -2.74 12.59 -10.85
C VAL A 86 -2.20 12.98 -12.23
N TRP A 87 -2.98 12.75 -13.30
CA TRP A 87 -2.55 12.97 -14.69
C TRP A 87 -3.24 14.18 -15.34
N GLY A 88 -2.58 14.76 -16.35
CA GLY A 88 -3.14 15.82 -17.19
C GLY A 88 -3.13 17.21 -16.55
N PHE A 89 -2.33 17.45 -15.50
CA PHE A 89 -2.35 18.71 -14.75
C PHE A 89 -1.16 19.63 -15.06
N ALA A 90 -1.41 20.94 -15.13
CA ALA A 90 -0.42 21.97 -15.41
C ALA A 90 0.49 22.21 -14.18
N SER A 91 1.72 21.72 -14.28
CA SER A 91 3.00 22.05 -13.62
C SER A 91 3.10 22.39 -12.12
N THR A 92 2.05 22.61 -11.33
CA THR A 92 2.22 23.02 -9.93
C THR A 92 1.11 22.50 -9.01
N VAL A 93 1.21 21.24 -8.61
CA VAL A 93 0.48 20.71 -7.44
C VAL A 93 1.27 21.07 -6.19
N SER A 94 0.64 21.76 -5.23
CA SER A 94 1.23 22.07 -3.93
C SER A 94 0.96 20.97 -2.92
N GLU A 95 -0.29 20.52 -2.85
CA GLU A 95 -0.74 19.51 -1.89
C GLU A 95 -1.86 18.65 -2.48
N VAL A 96 -1.97 17.43 -1.98
CA VAL A 96 -3.08 16.52 -2.24
C VAL A 96 -3.64 16.06 -0.91
N HIS A 97 -4.94 16.25 -0.72
CA HIS A 97 -5.66 15.85 0.49
C HIS A 97 -6.70 14.79 0.15
N VAL A 98 -6.96 13.89 1.08
CA VAL A 98 -8.10 12.98 1.05
C VAL A 98 -8.96 13.29 2.27
N HIS A 99 -10.24 13.53 2.03
CA HIS A 99 -11.21 13.91 3.05
C HIS A 99 -12.35 12.90 3.11
N GLN A 100 -12.90 12.73 4.30
CA GLN A 100 -14.21 12.13 4.50
C GLN A 100 -15.28 13.10 4.02
N ARG A 101 -16.25 12.66 3.22
CA ARG A 101 -17.35 13.52 2.79
C ARG A 101 -18.18 13.98 3.99
N SER A 102 -18.53 15.26 3.96
CA SER A 102 -19.50 15.88 4.85
C SER A 102 -20.57 16.52 3.97
N GLY A 103 -21.84 16.39 4.34
CA GLY A 103 -22.95 16.82 3.49
C GLY A 103 -22.90 18.30 3.09
N ALA A 104 -22.53 19.20 4.01
CA ALA A 104 -22.62 20.65 3.81
C ALA A 104 -21.33 21.44 4.11
N GLY A 105 -20.21 20.77 4.41
CA GLY A 105 -18.96 21.43 4.79
C GLY A 105 -17.72 20.76 4.22
N SER A 106 -16.56 21.40 4.44
CA SER A 106 -15.27 20.77 4.17
C SER A 106 -15.16 19.48 4.98
N GLY A 107 -14.91 18.38 4.28
CA GLY A 107 -14.80 17.07 4.89
C GLY A 107 -13.69 16.99 5.92
N ARG A 108 -13.80 16.04 6.86
CA ARG A 108 -12.70 15.75 7.80
C ARG A 108 -11.48 15.27 7.00
N LEU A 109 -10.33 15.93 7.15
CA LEU A 109 -9.08 15.49 6.54
C LEU A 109 -8.70 14.10 7.07
N LEU A 110 -8.39 13.17 6.18
CA LEU A 110 -7.95 11.80 6.49
C LEU A 110 -6.48 11.61 6.15
N PHE A 111 -6.02 12.15 5.02
CA PHE A 111 -4.64 12.07 4.57
C PHE A 111 -4.27 13.33 3.82
N GLY A 112 -3.03 13.79 3.94
CA GLY A 112 -2.52 14.94 3.21
C GLY A 112 -1.06 14.72 2.86
N THR A 113 -0.65 15.14 1.66
CA THR A 113 0.75 15.13 1.27
C THR A 113 1.07 16.28 0.32
N SER A 114 2.21 16.92 0.56
CA SER A 114 2.87 17.86 -0.36
C SER A 114 4.05 17.21 -1.08
N SER A 115 4.36 15.96 -0.75
CA SER A 115 5.56 15.25 -1.18
C SER A 115 5.28 14.49 -2.47
N GLY A 116 5.68 15.07 -3.59
CA GLY A 116 5.61 14.42 -4.89
C GLY A 116 6.52 15.07 -5.90
N TYR A 117 6.48 14.56 -7.12
CA TYR A 117 7.27 15.03 -8.24
C TYR A 117 6.48 14.92 -9.54
N LEU A 118 6.83 15.75 -10.51
CA LEU A 118 6.26 15.65 -11.84
C LEU A 118 6.98 14.56 -12.63
N VAL A 119 6.23 13.55 -13.03
CA VAL A 119 6.63 12.54 -14.02
C VAL A 119 6.15 13.03 -15.38
N ARG A 120 7.08 13.47 -16.23
CA ARG A 120 6.77 14.16 -17.51
C ARG A 120 6.00 15.46 -17.26
N ASP A 121 5.47 16.06 -18.33
CA ASP A 121 4.88 17.41 -18.29
C ASP A 121 3.50 17.49 -17.63
N SER A 122 2.90 16.38 -17.19
CA SER A 122 1.49 16.37 -16.77
C SER A 122 1.09 15.35 -15.70
N VAL A 123 2.01 14.55 -15.16
CA VAL A 123 1.67 13.58 -14.12
C VAL A 123 2.33 13.98 -12.82
N TRP A 124 1.55 14.30 -11.80
CA TRP A 124 2.06 14.45 -10.45
C TRP A 124 2.00 13.10 -9.72
N ASN A 125 3.13 12.65 -9.19
CA ASN A 125 3.27 11.39 -8.48
C ASN A 125 3.73 11.67 -7.04
N GLY A 126 2.88 11.37 -6.07
CA GLY A 126 3.21 11.41 -4.66
C GLY A 126 4.17 10.28 -4.31
N TYR A 127 5.24 10.58 -3.58
CA TYR A 127 6.14 9.52 -3.11
C TYR A 127 5.36 8.52 -2.26
N PRO A 128 5.59 7.20 -2.42
CA PRO A 128 5.09 6.22 -1.47
C PRO A 128 5.56 6.62 -0.07
N GLN A 129 4.62 6.96 0.79
CA GLN A 129 4.92 7.43 2.14
C GLN A 129 4.15 6.62 3.15
N ILE A 130 4.76 6.40 4.32
CA ILE A 130 4.06 5.80 5.44
C ILE A 130 2.95 6.77 5.86
N TYR A 131 1.73 6.25 5.99
CA TYR A 131 0.59 7.03 6.42
C TYR A 131 0.87 7.84 7.70
N SER A 132 0.64 9.15 7.63
CA SER A 132 0.80 10.09 8.73
C SER A 132 -0.33 11.13 8.78
N GLY A 133 -1.57 10.69 8.53
CA GLY A 133 -2.75 11.55 8.55
C GLY A 133 -3.25 11.89 9.96
N PRO A 134 -4.14 12.89 10.11
CA PRO A 134 -4.71 13.28 11.41
C PRO A 134 -5.68 12.24 12.00
N GLY A 135 -6.20 11.31 11.18
CA GLY A 135 -7.03 10.18 11.63
C GLY A 135 -6.22 8.90 11.83
N SER A 136 -6.87 7.83 12.29
CA SER A 136 -6.26 6.49 12.28
C SER A 136 -6.14 5.96 10.85
N TRP A 137 -5.20 5.06 10.57
CA TRP A 137 -5.13 4.44 9.23
C TRP A 137 -6.42 3.64 8.93
N SER A 138 -7.05 3.05 9.95
CA SER A 138 -8.34 2.36 9.82
C SER A 138 -9.45 3.31 9.43
N ASP A 139 -9.48 4.53 9.97
CA ASP A 139 -10.46 5.55 9.59
C ASP A 139 -10.35 5.88 8.09
N LEU A 140 -9.12 6.03 7.57
CA LEU A 140 -8.88 6.26 6.14
C LEU A 140 -9.40 5.07 5.32
N TRP A 141 -9.02 3.85 5.70
CA TRP A 141 -9.39 2.63 4.98
C TRP A 141 -10.91 2.44 4.94
N ASP A 142 -11.57 2.53 6.09
CA ASP A 142 -13.02 2.31 6.22
C ASP A 142 -13.80 3.38 5.46
N THR A 143 -13.39 4.65 5.55
CA THR A 143 -14.05 5.74 4.83
C THR A 143 -13.95 5.59 3.31
N LEU A 144 -12.82 5.09 2.81
CA LEU A 144 -12.63 4.80 1.40
C LEU A 144 -13.43 3.58 0.94
N ASN A 145 -13.48 2.52 1.75
CA ASN A 145 -14.29 1.32 1.49
C ASN A 145 -15.79 1.64 1.43
N ASP A 146 -16.26 2.57 2.27
CA ASP A 146 -17.67 2.99 2.33
C ASP A 146 -18.05 3.99 1.22
N ASP A 147 -17.17 4.24 0.24
CA ASP A 147 -17.35 5.22 -0.85
C ASP A 147 -17.72 6.62 -0.31
N ASN A 148 -17.15 6.95 0.86
CA ASN A 148 -17.42 8.15 1.62
C ASN A 148 -16.21 9.09 1.69
N ALA A 149 -15.28 8.96 0.74
CA ALA A 149 -14.08 9.81 0.62
C ALA A 149 -14.05 10.58 -0.69
N TYR A 150 -13.37 11.73 -0.68
CA TYR A 150 -12.99 12.46 -1.89
C TYR A 150 -11.55 12.93 -1.79
N LEU A 151 -10.90 13.08 -2.94
CA LEU A 151 -9.59 13.69 -3.06
C LEU A 151 -9.74 15.16 -3.44
N GLU A 152 -8.96 16.02 -2.81
CA GLU A 152 -8.83 17.43 -3.13
C GLU A 152 -7.38 17.72 -3.55
N LEU A 153 -7.22 18.29 -4.74
CA LEU A 153 -5.93 18.71 -5.27
C LEU A 153 -5.79 20.21 -5.11
N HIS A 154 -4.71 20.63 -4.46
CA HIS A 154 -4.36 22.03 -4.29
C HIS A 154 -3.30 22.42 -5.32
N PRO A 155 -3.58 23.38 -6.21
CA PRO A 155 -2.54 23.97 -7.05
C PRO A 155 -1.59 24.85 -6.22
N ALA A 156 -0.44 25.24 -6.79
CA ALA A 156 0.37 26.29 -6.20
C ALA A 156 -0.35 27.66 -6.21
N ALA A 157 0.25 28.64 -5.53
CA ALA A 157 -0.35 29.93 -5.20
C ALA A 157 -1.22 30.53 -6.34
N GLY A 158 -2.48 30.83 -6.01
CA GLY A 158 -3.43 31.51 -6.90
C GLY A 158 -4.48 30.62 -7.55
N GLY A 159 -4.39 29.30 -7.44
CA GLY A 159 -5.43 28.38 -7.95
C GLY A 159 -6.43 27.92 -6.86
N SER A 160 -7.63 27.53 -7.28
CA SER A 160 -8.63 26.91 -6.41
C SER A 160 -8.45 25.39 -6.33
N PRO A 161 -8.75 24.76 -5.18
CA PRO A 161 -8.69 23.31 -5.07
C PRO A 161 -9.68 22.64 -6.03
N VAL A 162 -9.27 21.50 -6.61
CA VAL A 162 -10.12 20.70 -7.50
C VAL A 162 -10.34 19.35 -6.87
N GLN A 163 -11.61 18.94 -6.78
CA GLN A 163 -12.00 17.72 -6.08
C GLN A 163 -12.33 16.59 -7.05
N ALA A 164 -12.17 15.35 -6.59
CA ALA A 164 -12.65 14.14 -7.25
C ALA A 164 -13.21 13.16 -6.23
N ARG A 165 -14.30 12.47 -6.56
CA ARG A 165 -14.71 11.29 -5.80
C ARG A 165 -13.74 10.15 -6.08
N LEU A 166 -13.39 9.41 -5.03
CA LEU A 166 -12.62 8.18 -5.13
C LEU A 166 -13.57 6.99 -5.14
N THR A 167 -13.43 6.10 -6.12
CA THR A 167 -14.21 4.88 -6.25
C THR A 167 -13.26 3.69 -6.25
N LEU A 168 -13.61 2.61 -5.55
CA LEU A 168 -12.79 1.40 -5.52
C LEU A 168 -12.59 0.86 -6.94
N ALA A 169 -11.33 0.75 -7.37
CA ALA A 169 -10.95 0.18 -8.66
C ALA A 169 -10.66 -1.32 -8.52
N ARG A 170 -9.83 -1.67 -7.53
CA ARG A 170 -9.46 -3.06 -7.25
C ARG A 170 -8.97 -3.19 -5.81
N SER A 171 -9.12 -4.37 -5.24
CA SER A 171 -8.59 -4.68 -3.91
C SER A 171 -8.19 -6.13 -3.80
N ARG A 172 -7.37 -6.41 -2.80
CA ARG A 172 -6.98 -7.74 -2.37
C ARG A 172 -6.94 -7.75 -0.85
N GLY A 173 -7.58 -8.75 -0.24
CA GLY A 173 -7.48 -8.98 1.21
C GLY A 173 -6.07 -9.41 1.63
N PHE A 174 -5.89 -9.67 2.92
CA PHE A 174 -4.61 -10.16 3.42
C PHE A 174 -4.23 -11.48 2.78
N GLN A 175 -3.01 -11.53 2.25
CA GLN A 175 -2.37 -12.72 1.72
C GLN A 175 -0.91 -12.75 2.18
N PRO A 176 -0.25 -13.92 2.24
CA PRO A 176 1.18 -13.99 2.51
C PRO A 176 1.96 -13.06 1.57
N SER A 177 2.88 -12.25 2.13
CA SER A 177 3.59 -11.20 1.36
C SER A 177 4.71 -11.74 0.48
N CYS A 178 5.00 -13.03 0.54
CA CYS A 178 6.06 -13.70 -0.20
C CYS A 178 5.47 -14.94 -0.89
N THR A 179 5.78 -15.04 -2.18
CA THR A 179 5.35 -16.09 -3.11
C THR A 179 6.54 -16.54 -3.93
#